data_AF-A0AAN1DWP5-F1
#
_entry.id   AF-A0AAN1DWP5-F1
#
_cell.length_a   1.000
_cell.length_b   1.000
_cell.length_c   1.000
_cell.angle_alpha   90.00
_cell.angle_beta   90.00
_cell.angle_gamma   90.00
#
_symmetry.space_group_name_H-M   'P 1'
#
loop_
_entity.id
_entity.type
_entity.pdbx_description
1 polymer ?
#
loop_
_entity_poly.entity_id
_entity_poly.type
_entity_poly.pdbx_seq_one_letter_code
_entity_poly.pdbx_strand_id
1 'polypeptide(L)'
;MSDLYEYLNAKKGKTYFDDQIKPFSLISLYPDIDTSRKLRGNSRTIGDADKDVQDAIIDMIITIAVRYGLSYKEISYILLTTKVESGFNPDAAAGTTSAAGLAQGTVGFIKDALTQSEDILGFQLDLRNAEVFDAEKGCYAVIYSFLLNKSKVMESYTSDQSEYWEWLYLLHHDGAYSLGKYLDGTREKSADGEKWALYITKHLSVVEGLLKNTEVNTKFKLSTGNNTAFKNKNYIAAISPFPSSTCPNLVSDYEKTLVLIKGVTDENGMTESVNAIAGSEVVFTILADNYKELAKATVEKNTNEKHKTLTYIVKKGDTLSAIAKKYSVSVEKLARINKIHNVNMLRIGAKLKIPDSNKNHGYVSRYVSEQTKKEILKSVGVENANVKAAIEYSRSHIVLPKGSKSADSEKESNVIHIKTTTTDQSVAGRSKNEPEKHQTTSEGKAKNVSVDKNFEPVVDFSKDIPLSLKNLVTNHSLDIMKGIMKSAGVHKIMITSTLRTAEKQVDAMYMNMKNKGIQSQLDYYAAAGREVVQAAIAVGGIDKSKENQVKKAMVDKVNSLQKDGRLVSKHCVSLESYAQRNVFDISKKLLPAALQRAFDKAITKYAKDNPSKMKYISPFENRGEPAFHVEIVQ
;
A
#
# COMPACT_ATOMS: atom_id res chain seq x y z
N MET A 1 -39.24 -1.32 -9.54
CA MET A 1 -37.86 -1.68 -9.92
C MET A 1 -37.31 -2.52 -8.81
N SER A 2 -36.74 -3.68 -9.12
CA SER A 2 -36.05 -4.51 -8.14
C SER A 2 -34.82 -3.77 -7.61
N ASP A 3 -34.56 -3.85 -6.30
CA ASP A 3 -33.29 -3.36 -5.76
C ASP A 3 -32.10 -4.24 -6.21
N LEU A 4 -30.87 -3.81 -5.90
CA LEU A 4 -29.67 -4.53 -6.29
C LEU A 4 -29.66 -5.99 -5.80
N TYR A 5 -30.12 -6.23 -4.56
CA TYR A 5 -30.08 -7.56 -3.94
C TYR A 5 -31.12 -8.46 -4.58
N GLU A 6 -32.35 -7.98 -4.74
CA GLU A 6 -33.40 -8.71 -5.45
C GLU A 6 -32.95 -9.09 -6.88
N TYR A 7 -32.19 -8.22 -7.55
CA TYR A 7 -31.63 -8.52 -8.86
C TYR A 7 -30.51 -9.55 -8.82
N LEU A 8 -29.64 -9.51 -7.80
CA LEU A 8 -28.45 -10.35 -7.72
C LEU A 8 -28.70 -11.71 -7.08
N ASN A 9 -29.58 -11.83 -6.09
CA ASN A 9 -29.77 -13.09 -5.37
C ASN A 9 -30.05 -14.24 -6.33
N ALA A 10 -29.30 -15.32 -6.16
CA ALA A 10 -29.40 -16.50 -6.98
C ALA A 10 -30.40 -17.48 -6.38
N LYS A 11 -31.11 -18.18 -7.26
CA LYS A 11 -31.90 -19.35 -6.88
C LYS A 11 -30.99 -20.56 -6.83
N LYS A 12 -31.33 -21.54 -5.99
CA LYS A 12 -30.69 -22.85 -5.96
C LYS A 12 -30.66 -23.46 -7.37
N GLY A 13 -29.47 -23.83 -7.82
CA GLY A 13 -29.27 -24.52 -9.10
C GLY A 13 -29.49 -26.03 -9.01
N LYS A 14 -29.04 -26.75 -10.04
CA LYS A 14 -29.13 -28.21 -10.08
C LYS A 14 -28.02 -28.84 -9.26
N THR A 15 -28.35 -29.90 -8.53
CA THR A 15 -27.40 -30.72 -7.79
C THR A 15 -26.86 -31.83 -8.69
N TYR A 16 -25.61 -32.26 -8.46
CA TYR A 16 -25.01 -33.40 -9.14
C TYR A 16 -25.53 -34.70 -8.52
N PHE A 17 -25.78 -35.71 -9.37
CA PHE A 17 -26.02 -37.08 -8.93
C PHE A 17 -24.70 -37.79 -8.60
N ASP A 18 -24.75 -38.83 -7.76
CA ASP A 18 -23.57 -39.54 -7.26
C ASP A 18 -22.68 -40.09 -8.39
N ASP A 19 -23.28 -40.55 -9.49
CA ASP A 19 -22.59 -41.05 -10.68
C ASP A 19 -21.87 -39.97 -11.49
N GLN A 20 -22.27 -38.70 -11.32
CA GLN A 20 -21.64 -37.54 -11.94
C GLN A 20 -20.45 -37.01 -11.14
N ILE A 21 -20.39 -37.31 -9.84
CA ILE A 21 -19.37 -36.80 -8.93
C ILE A 21 -18.06 -37.56 -9.14
N LYS A 22 -17.01 -36.85 -9.54
CA LYS A 22 -15.68 -37.42 -9.72
C LYS A 22 -14.94 -37.53 -8.38
N PRO A 23 -14.11 -38.58 -8.16
CA PRO A 23 -13.39 -38.76 -6.89
C PRO A 23 -12.45 -37.62 -6.52
N PHE A 24 -11.91 -36.90 -7.52
CA PHE A 24 -11.04 -35.74 -7.30
C PHE A 24 -11.81 -34.43 -7.07
N SER A 25 -13.14 -34.43 -7.26
CA SER A 25 -13.95 -33.24 -7.04
C SER A 25 -13.96 -32.86 -5.57
N LEU A 26 -14.11 -31.56 -5.29
CA LEU A 26 -14.13 -31.11 -3.91
C LEU A 26 -15.43 -31.46 -3.18
N ILE A 27 -16.49 -31.82 -3.91
CA ILE A 27 -17.67 -32.47 -3.33
C ILE A 27 -17.26 -33.81 -2.71
N SER A 28 -16.48 -34.63 -3.43
CA SER A 28 -16.05 -35.95 -2.93
C SER A 28 -15.00 -35.84 -1.82
N LEU A 29 -14.10 -34.86 -1.89
CA LEU A 29 -13.01 -34.68 -0.92
C LEU A 29 -13.48 -33.99 0.38
N TYR A 30 -14.48 -33.12 0.29
CA TYR A 30 -15.03 -32.35 1.41
C TYR A 30 -16.57 -32.36 1.36
N PRO A 31 -17.21 -33.54 1.53
CA PRO A 31 -18.66 -33.68 1.37
C PRO A 31 -19.44 -32.89 2.42
N ASP A 32 -18.90 -32.77 3.63
CA ASP A 32 -19.57 -32.10 4.74
C ASP A 32 -19.41 -30.57 4.69
N ILE A 33 -20.50 -29.86 4.97
CA ILE A 33 -20.47 -28.42 5.18
C ILE A 33 -20.08 -28.13 6.62
N ASP A 34 -19.05 -27.31 6.83
CA ASP A 34 -18.70 -26.81 8.15
C ASP A 34 -19.81 -25.87 8.68
N THR A 35 -20.63 -26.39 9.58
CA THR A 35 -21.77 -25.67 10.18
C THR A 35 -21.36 -24.66 11.24
N SER A 36 -20.09 -24.64 11.66
CA SER A 36 -19.58 -23.61 12.57
C SER A 36 -19.40 -22.26 11.88
N ARG A 37 -19.20 -22.23 10.55
CA ARG A 37 -19.12 -20.99 9.77
C ARG A 37 -20.47 -20.31 9.68
N LYS A 38 -20.50 -19.02 10.04
CA LYS A 38 -21.71 -18.18 9.94
C LYS A 38 -22.11 -17.91 8.50
N LEU A 39 -21.13 -17.69 7.61
CA LEU A 39 -21.33 -17.47 6.19
C LEU A 39 -21.02 -18.76 5.44
N ARG A 40 -22.05 -19.57 5.20
CA ARG A 40 -21.96 -20.88 4.55
C ARG A 40 -23.17 -21.15 3.67
N GLY A 41 -23.03 -22.08 2.73
CA GLY A 41 -24.17 -22.66 2.01
C GLY A 41 -24.94 -23.69 2.82
N ASN A 42 -26.16 -24.01 2.37
CA ASN A 42 -26.89 -25.17 2.88
C ASN A 42 -26.39 -26.49 2.25
N SER A 43 -25.75 -26.42 1.08
CA SER A 43 -25.06 -27.54 0.43
C SER A 43 -23.93 -27.04 -0.50
N ARG A 44 -23.31 -27.97 -1.22
CA ARG A 44 -22.35 -27.69 -2.32
C ARG A 44 -23.01 -27.14 -3.60
N THR A 45 -24.35 -26.99 -3.61
CA THR A 45 -25.09 -26.57 -4.80
C THR A 45 -25.01 -25.05 -4.99
N ILE A 46 -24.79 -24.61 -6.22
CA ILE A 46 -24.82 -23.19 -6.60
C ILE A 46 -26.12 -22.50 -6.11
N GLY A 47 -26.01 -21.30 -5.53
CA GLY A 47 -27.17 -20.50 -5.08
C GLY A 47 -27.94 -21.06 -3.88
N ASP A 48 -27.45 -22.12 -3.23
CA ASP A 48 -28.12 -22.77 -2.09
C ASP A 48 -27.75 -22.15 -0.72
N ALA A 49 -27.22 -20.93 -0.71
CA ALA A 49 -27.02 -20.16 0.50
C ALA A 49 -28.27 -19.34 0.82
N ASP A 50 -28.58 -19.17 2.10
CA ASP A 50 -29.68 -18.32 2.54
C ASP A 50 -29.52 -16.90 2.02
N LYS A 51 -30.64 -16.20 1.79
CA LYS A 51 -30.64 -14.83 1.24
C LYS A 51 -29.72 -13.90 2.03
N ASP A 52 -29.79 -13.94 3.35
CA ASP A 52 -28.97 -13.09 4.22
C ASP A 52 -27.46 -13.42 4.12
N VAL A 53 -27.10 -14.68 3.79
CA VAL A 53 -25.70 -15.05 3.50
C VAL A 53 -25.29 -14.50 2.14
N GLN A 54 -26.13 -14.65 1.10
CA GLN A 54 -25.84 -14.09 -0.22
C GLN A 54 -25.66 -12.57 -0.16
N ASP A 55 -26.54 -11.86 0.56
CA ASP A 55 -26.47 -10.42 0.76
C ASP A 55 -25.16 -10.01 1.46
N ALA A 56 -24.73 -10.76 2.49
CA ALA A 56 -23.46 -10.53 3.17
C ALA A 56 -22.24 -10.75 2.27
N ILE A 57 -22.28 -11.73 1.35
CA ILE A 57 -21.23 -11.93 0.34
C ILE A 57 -21.20 -10.77 -0.64
N ILE A 58 -22.36 -10.32 -1.13
CA ILE A 58 -22.48 -9.16 -2.03
C ILE A 58 -21.85 -7.92 -1.37
N ASP A 59 -22.20 -7.64 -0.11
CA ASP A 59 -21.67 -6.53 0.66
C ASP A 59 -20.15 -6.59 0.83
N MET A 60 -19.62 -7.79 1.08
CA MET A 60 -18.19 -8.01 1.25
C MET A 60 -17.42 -7.82 -0.06
N ILE A 61 -17.97 -8.30 -1.18
CA ILE A 61 -17.39 -8.09 -2.52
C ILE A 61 -17.37 -6.60 -2.86
N ILE A 62 -18.48 -5.88 -2.68
CA ILE A 62 -18.55 -4.42 -2.92
C ILE A 62 -17.49 -3.72 -2.07
N THR A 63 -17.43 -4.02 -0.77
CA THR A 63 -16.48 -3.40 0.16
C THR A 63 -15.04 -3.63 -0.24
N ILE A 64 -14.67 -4.86 -0.60
CA ILE A 64 -13.29 -5.21 -1.00
C ILE A 64 -12.96 -4.52 -2.32
N ALA A 65 -13.82 -4.65 -3.33
CA ALA A 65 -13.61 -4.11 -4.67
C ALA A 65 -13.46 -2.59 -4.67
N VAL A 66 -14.31 -1.87 -3.92
CA VAL A 66 -14.19 -0.42 -3.71
C VAL A 66 -12.82 -0.05 -3.15
N ARG A 67 -12.31 -0.82 -2.18
CA ARG A 67 -11.00 -0.55 -1.55
C ARG A 67 -9.81 -0.88 -2.47
N TYR A 68 -10.00 -1.71 -3.49
CA TYR A 68 -9.04 -1.88 -4.59
C TYR A 68 -9.17 -0.80 -5.67
N GLY A 69 -10.04 0.20 -5.48
CA GLY A 69 -10.24 1.30 -6.43
C GLY A 69 -10.96 0.87 -7.71
N LEU A 70 -11.75 -0.21 -7.66
CA LEU A 70 -12.49 -0.70 -8.82
C LEU A 70 -13.68 0.20 -9.14
N SER A 71 -13.93 0.41 -10.43
CA SER A 71 -15.07 1.16 -10.95
C SER A 71 -16.39 0.44 -10.70
N TYR A 72 -17.52 1.16 -10.75
CA TYR A 72 -18.84 0.55 -10.59
C TYR A 72 -19.09 -0.57 -11.60
N LYS A 73 -18.65 -0.40 -12.83
CA LYS A 73 -18.79 -1.40 -13.89
C LYS A 73 -17.98 -2.66 -13.60
N GLU A 74 -16.78 -2.53 -13.03
CA GLU A 74 -15.96 -3.67 -12.63
C GLU A 74 -16.53 -4.38 -11.40
N ILE A 75 -17.05 -3.63 -10.43
CA ILE A 75 -17.77 -4.20 -9.27
C ILE A 75 -18.98 -5.00 -9.76
N SER A 76 -19.77 -4.44 -10.68
CA SER A 76 -20.91 -5.13 -11.30
C SER A 76 -20.50 -6.42 -12.00
N TYR A 77 -19.39 -6.38 -12.74
CA TYR A 77 -18.86 -7.56 -13.42
C TYR A 77 -18.49 -8.66 -12.43
N ILE A 78 -17.80 -8.34 -11.33
CA ILE A 78 -17.41 -9.30 -10.30
C ILE A 78 -18.65 -9.90 -9.62
N LEU A 79 -19.65 -9.07 -9.31
CA LEU A 79 -20.91 -9.54 -8.72
C LEU A 79 -21.66 -10.49 -9.66
N LEU A 80 -21.76 -10.14 -10.95
CA LEU A 80 -22.40 -10.99 -11.95
C LEU A 80 -21.64 -12.30 -12.19
N THR A 81 -20.30 -12.25 -12.22
CA THR A 81 -19.46 -13.45 -12.31
C THR A 81 -19.69 -14.36 -11.10
N THR A 82 -19.65 -13.80 -9.88
CA THR A 82 -19.89 -14.57 -8.65
C THR A 82 -21.29 -15.19 -8.63
N LYS A 83 -22.30 -14.45 -9.12
CA LYS A 83 -23.67 -14.96 -9.28
C LYS A 83 -23.73 -16.18 -10.20
N VAL A 84 -23.04 -16.12 -11.34
CA VAL A 84 -23.02 -17.20 -12.33
C VAL A 84 -22.25 -18.42 -11.83
N GLU A 85 -21.12 -18.21 -11.15
CA GLU A 85 -20.22 -19.28 -10.76
C GLU A 85 -20.70 -20.03 -9.50
N SER A 86 -21.09 -19.27 -8.48
CA SER A 86 -21.42 -19.84 -7.16
C SER A 86 -22.81 -19.48 -6.67
N GLY A 87 -23.50 -18.54 -7.35
CA GLY A 87 -24.77 -18.01 -6.85
C GLY A 87 -24.60 -17.38 -5.46
N PHE A 88 -23.43 -16.82 -5.18
CA PHE A 88 -23.02 -16.33 -3.87
C PHE A 88 -23.02 -17.38 -2.75
N ASN A 89 -22.97 -18.67 -3.10
CA ASN A 89 -22.77 -19.74 -2.12
C ASN A 89 -21.26 -19.99 -1.95
N PRO A 90 -20.65 -19.66 -0.78
CA PRO A 90 -19.23 -19.89 -0.55
C PRO A 90 -18.85 -21.37 -0.50
N ASP A 91 -19.82 -22.26 -0.31
CA ASP A 91 -19.63 -23.70 -0.30
C ASP A 91 -19.85 -24.37 -1.65
N ALA A 92 -20.22 -23.62 -2.70
CA ALA A 92 -20.48 -24.18 -4.02
C ALA A 92 -19.29 -24.99 -4.54
N ALA A 93 -19.55 -26.16 -5.13
CA ALA A 93 -18.51 -26.97 -5.77
C ALA A 93 -19.08 -27.74 -6.97
N ALA A 94 -18.25 -27.92 -7.99
CA ALA A 94 -18.58 -28.74 -9.14
C ALA A 94 -18.33 -30.23 -8.84
N GLY A 95 -19.24 -31.11 -9.28
CA GLY A 95 -19.06 -32.56 -9.18
C GLY A 95 -18.17 -33.13 -10.28
N THR A 96 -18.12 -32.49 -11.45
CA THR A 96 -17.40 -32.99 -12.63
C THR A 96 -15.96 -32.48 -12.75
N THR A 97 -15.61 -31.44 -11.99
CA THR A 97 -14.28 -30.81 -11.99
C THR A 97 -13.81 -30.60 -10.55
N SER A 98 -12.65 -29.96 -10.38
CA SER A 98 -12.16 -29.56 -9.05
C SER A 98 -12.56 -28.11 -8.69
N ALA A 99 -13.51 -27.51 -9.41
CA ALA A 99 -13.93 -26.12 -9.20
C ALA A 99 -14.73 -26.00 -7.89
N ALA A 100 -14.41 -25.00 -7.06
CA ALA A 100 -15.07 -24.78 -5.78
C ALA A 100 -14.99 -23.34 -5.26
N GLY A 101 -15.82 -23.04 -4.27
CA GLY A 101 -15.89 -21.74 -3.61
C GLY A 101 -16.60 -20.69 -4.45
N LEU A 102 -16.55 -19.44 -3.97
CA LEU A 102 -17.21 -18.31 -4.64
C LEU A 102 -16.73 -18.06 -6.07
N ALA A 103 -15.45 -18.34 -6.33
CA ALA A 103 -14.81 -18.16 -7.63
C ALA A 103 -14.81 -19.43 -8.49
N GLN A 104 -15.42 -20.53 -8.03
CA GLN A 104 -15.32 -21.85 -8.69
C GLN A 104 -13.87 -22.20 -9.11
N GLY A 105 -12.92 -21.88 -8.22
CA GLY A 105 -11.50 -22.02 -8.49
C GLY A 105 -11.09 -23.48 -8.60
N THR A 106 -10.49 -23.87 -9.72
CA THR A 106 -9.87 -25.20 -9.88
C THR A 106 -8.58 -25.34 -9.05
N VAL A 107 -8.03 -26.54 -8.96
CA VAL A 107 -6.72 -26.77 -8.30
C VAL A 107 -5.61 -25.92 -8.92
N GLY A 108 -5.66 -25.69 -10.24
CA GLY A 108 -4.74 -24.79 -10.93
C GLY A 108 -4.87 -23.34 -10.42
N PHE A 109 -6.10 -22.83 -10.39
CA PHE A 109 -6.40 -21.50 -9.85
C PHE A 109 -5.96 -21.35 -8.38
N ILE A 110 -6.21 -22.35 -7.53
CA ILE A 110 -5.80 -22.35 -6.11
C ILE A 110 -4.27 -22.24 -5.99
N LYS A 111 -3.52 -22.93 -6.86
CA LYS A 111 -2.06 -22.84 -6.90
C LYS A 111 -1.58 -21.47 -7.36
N ASP A 112 -2.24 -20.90 -8.35
CA ASP A 112 -1.91 -19.56 -8.85
C ASP A 112 -2.19 -18.50 -7.80
N ALA A 113 -3.35 -18.56 -7.12
CA ALA A 113 -3.67 -17.69 -6.00
C ALA A 113 -2.60 -17.75 -4.91
N LEU A 114 -2.17 -18.96 -4.52
CA LEU A 114 -1.13 -19.13 -3.49
C LEU A 114 0.22 -18.50 -3.88
N THR A 115 0.53 -18.44 -5.18
CA THR A 115 1.87 -18.01 -5.65
C THR A 115 1.91 -16.57 -6.17
N GLN A 116 0.80 -16.06 -6.69
CA GLN A 116 0.76 -14.79 -7.41
C GLN A 116 -0.10 -13.73 -6.69
N SER A 117 -0.95 -14.10 -5.74
CA SER A 117 -1.83 -13.11 -5.10
C SER A 117 -1.07 -12.08 -4.27
N GLU A 118 0.15 -12.35 -3.81
CA GLU A 118 0.90 -11.34 -3.05
C GLU A 118 1.23 -10.11 -3.92
N ASP A 119 1.50 -10.32 -5.20
CA ASP A 119 1.78 -9.24 -6.14
C ASP A 119 0.51 -8.50 -6.59
N ILE A 120 -0.64 -9.20 -6.63
CA ILE A 120 -1.93 -8.64 -7.08
C ILE A 120 -2.74 -8.03 -5.92
N LEU A 121 -2.90 -8.77 -4.83
CA LEU A 121 -3.70 -8.39 -3.66
C LEU A 121 -2.87 -7.73 -2.56
N GLY A 122 -1.55 -7.89 -2.55
CA GLY A 122 -0.66 -7.43 -1.48
C GLY A 122 -0.46 -8.43 -0.33
N PHE A 123 -1.06 -9.61 -0.43
CA PHE A 123 -0.89 -10.72 0.52
C PHE A 123 -1.11 -12.08 -0.15
N GLN A 124 -0.57 -13.13 0.46
CA GLN A 124 -0.74 -14.50 -0.01
C GLN A 124 -2.15 -15.03 0.33
N LEU A 125 -2.90 -15.45 -0.69
CA LEU A 125 -4.25 -15.97 -0.60
C LEU A 125 -4.18 -17.51 -0.67
N ASP A 126 -4.27 -18.14 0.49
CA ASP A 126 -4.26 -19.61 0.59
C ASP A 126 -5.68 -20.17 0.57
N LEU A 127 -6.03 -20.79 -0.56
CA LEU A 127 -7.32 -21.45 -0.83
C LEU A 127 -7.21 -22.98 -0.83
N ARG A 128 -6.10 -23.55 -0.34
CA ARG A 128 -5.94 -25.01 -0.38
C ARG A 128 -6.94 -25.70 0.55
N ASN A 129 -7.30 -26.93 0.20
CA ASN A 129 -8.18 -27.77 1.02
C ASN A 129 -9.56 -27.10 1.23
N ALA A 130 -10.12 -27.22 2.43
CA ALA A 130 -11.39 -26.61 2.79
C ALA A 130 -11.35 -25.07 2.83
N GLU A 131 -10.17 -24.44 2.78
CA GLU A 131 -10.05 -22.97 2.83
C GLU A 131 -10.67 -22.28 1.60
N VAL A 132 -10.85 -23.00 0.48
CA VAL A 132 -11.57 -22.49 -0.70
C VAL A 132 -13.03 -22.15 -0.40
N PHE A 133 -13.60 -22.77 0.65
CA PHE A 133 -14.97 -22.54 1.08
C PHE A 133 -15.11 -21.40 2.08
N ASP A 134 -14.02 -20.84 2.59
CA ASP A 134 -14.12 -19.68 3.46
C ASP A 134 -14.70 -18.49 2.69
N ALA A 135 -15.76 -17.90 3.22
CA ALA A 135 -16.50 -16.83 2.55
C ALA A 135 -15.64 -15.60 2.26
N GLU A 136 -14.81 -15.17 3.23
CA GLU A 136 -13.98 -13.98 3.09
C GLU A 136 -12.84 -14.22 2.09
N LYS A 137 -12.16 -15.37 2.18
CA LYS A 137 -11.17 -15.79 1.20
C LYS A 137 -11.77 -15.95 -0.19
N GLY A 138 -12.99 -16.48 -0.28
CA GLY A 138 -13.74 -16.59 -1.53
C GLY A 138 -14.03 -15.23 -2.17
N CYS A 139 -14.37 -14.22 -1.37
CA CYS A 139 -14.51 -12.85 -1.88
C CYS A 139 -13.17 -12.34 -2.43
N TYR A 140 -12.05 -12.54 -1.73
CA TYR A 140 -10.73 -12.20 -2.27
C TYR A 140 -10.37 -13.01 -3.53
N ALA A 141 -10.82 -14.26 -3.64
CA ALA A 141 -10.60 -15.10 -4.80
C ALA A 141 -11.27 -14.55 -6.07
N VAL A 142 -12.52 -14.08 -5.97
CA VAL A 142 -13.21 -13.47 -7.13
C VAL A 142 -12.57 -12.15 -7.55
N ILE A 143 -12.14 -11.30 -6.60
CA ILE A 143 -11.37 -10.08 -6.90
C ILE A 143 -10.02 -10.44 -7.55
N TYR A 144 -9.28 -11.41 -6.99
CA TYR A 144 -8.00 -11.87 -7.54
C TYR A 144 -8.17 -12.36 -8.98
N SER A 145 -9.17 -13.19 -9.25
CA SER A 145 -9.44 -13.68 -10.60
C SER A 145 -9.70 -12.54 -11.57
N PHE A 146 -10.51 -11.55 -11.17
CA PHE A 146 -10.79 -10.39 -12.01
C PHE A 146 -9.51 -9.60 -12.32
N LEU A 147 -8.71 -9.27 -11.30
CA LEU A 147 -7.49 -8.47 -11.47
C LEU A 147 -6.44 -9.20 -12.31
N LEU A 148 -6.27 -10.51 -12.11
CA LEU A 148 -5.38 -11.35 -12.92
C LEU A 148 -5.82 -11.33 -14.39
N ASN A 149 -7.09 -11.61 -14.66
CA ASN A 149 -7.61 -11.68 -16.03
C ASN A 149 -7.60 -10.30 -16.69
N LYS A 150 -7.88 -9.23 -15.94
CA LYS A 150 -7.76 -7.85 -16.41
C LYS A 150 -6.33 -7.55 -16.87
N SER A 151 -5.32 -7.92 -16.10
CA SER A 151 -3.91 -7.77 -16.52
C SER A 151 -3.65 -8.52 -17.82
N LYS A 152 -4.13 -9.76 -17.96
CA LYS A 152 -3.92 -10.58 -19.17
C LYS A 152 -4.57 -10.02 -20.42
N VAL A 153 -5.82 -9.57 -20.33
CA VAL A 153 -6.53 -8.94 -21.45
C VAL A 153 -5.86 -7.62 -21.82
N MET A 154 -5.49 -6.79 -20.84
CA MET A 154 -4.84 -5.50 -21.11
C MET A 154 -3.43 -5.64 -21.71
N GLU A 155 -2.70 -6.71 -21.42
CA GLU A 155 -1.42 -7.03 -22.07
C GLU A 155 -1.58 -7.33 -23.56
N SER A 156 -2.75 -7.79 -24.00
CA SER A 156 -2.99 -8.31 -25.35
C SER A 156 -3.83 -7.40 -26.25
N TYR A 157 -4.65 -6.50 -25.69
CA TYR A 157 -5.53 -5.60 -26.45
C TYR A 157 -5.26 -4.13 -26.13
N THR A 158 -4.98 -3.31 -27.16
CA THR A 158 -4.70 -1.87 -26.99
C THR A 158 -5.71 -0.91 -27.66
N SER A 159 -6.65 -1.41 -28.48
CA SER A 159 -7.39 -0.55 -29.42
C SER A 159 -8.90 -0.80 -29.46
N ASP A 160 -9.33 -2.03 -29.77
CA ASP A 160 -10.74 -2.43 -29.79
C ASP A 160 -11.05 -3.31 -28.58
N GLN A 161 -12.01 -2.87 -27.76
CA GLN A 161 -12.42 -3.51 -26.51
C GLN A 161 -13.90 -3.89 -26.52
N SER A 162 -14.52 -3.98 -27.70
CA SER A 162 -15.93 -4.39 -27.83
C SER A 162 -16.23 -5.71 -27.11
N GLU A 163 -15.29 -6.66 -27.14
CA GLU A 163 -15.40 -7.97 -26.46
C GLU A 163 -14.70 -8.03 -25.08
N TYR A 164 -14.20 -6.91 -24.54
CA TYR A 164 -13.34 -6.91 -23.34
C TYR A 164 -13.93 -7.69 -22.16
N TRP A 165 -15.21 -7.46 -21.85
CA TRP A 165 -15.91 -8.09 -20.75
C TRP A 165 -16.15 -9.59 -20.99
N GLU A 166 -16.31 -9.99 -22.25
CA GLU A 166 -16.46 -11.38 -22.63
C GLU A 166 -15.13 -12.12 -22.43
N TRP A 167 -14.03 -11.52 -22.86
CA TRP A 167 -12.70 -12.08 -22.66
C TRP A 167 -12.36 -12.27 -21.18
N LEU A 168 -12.69 -11.31 -20.32
CA LEU A 168 -12.49 -11.48 -18.89
C LEU A 168 -13.18 -12.74 -18.33
N TYR A 169 -14.40 -13.04 -18.82
CA TYR A 169 -15.16 -14.19 -18.33
C TYR A 169 -14.64 -15.48 -18.94
N LEU A 170 -14.33 -15.48 -20.24
CA LEU A 170 -13.71 -16.64 -20.89
C LEU A 170 -12.39 -17.01 -20.19
N LEU A 171 -11.56 -16.04 -19.80
CA LEU A 171 -10.35 -16.31 -19.02
C LEU A 171 -10.63 -16.78 -17.58
N HIS A 172 -11.73 -16.35 -16.96
CA HIS A 172 -12.14 -16.88 -15.67
C HIS A 172 -12.54 -18.36 -15.78
N HIS A 173 -13.43 -18.65 -16.72
CA HIS A 173 -13.99 -19.99 -16.96
C HIS A 173 -12.92 -20.99 -17.44
N ASP A 174 -12.13 -20.59 -18.42
CA ASP A 174 -11.21 -21.48 -19.13
C ASP A 174 -9.76 -21.41 -18.62
N GLY A 175 -9.48 -20.49 -17.71
CA GLY A 175 -8.18 -20.23 -17.11
C GLY A 175 -7.46 -19.03 -17.74
N ALA A 176 -6.77 -18.26 -16.89
CA ALA A 176 -6.14 -16.97 -17.22
C ALA A 176 -5.12 -17.01 -18.37
N TYR A 177 -4.55 -18.20 -18.65
CA TYR A 177 -3.53 -18.41 -19.68
C TYR A 177 -4.09 -18.89 -21.02
N SER A 178 -5.41 -18.93 -21.16
CA SER A 178 -6.08 -19.41 -22.38
C SER A 178 -6.10 -18.37 -23.51
N LEU A 179 -5.80 -17.10 -23.22
CA LEU A 179 -5.95 -16.02 -24.18
C LEU A 179 -5.14 -16.24 -25.46
N GLY A 180 -3.87 -16.61 -25.35
CA GLY A 180 -3.02 -16.90 -26.50
C GLY A 180 -3.57 -18.04 -27.37
N LYS A 181 -4.15 -19.07 -26.73
CA LYS A 181 -4.75 -20.22 -27.42
C LYS A 181 -6.04 -19.87 -28.16
N TYR A 182 -6.80 -18.91 -27.64
CA TYR A 182 -7.95 -18.36 -28.36
C TYR A 182 -7.51 -17.55 -29.57
N LEU A 183 -6.49 -16.72 -29.41
CA LEU A 183 -5.99 -15.83 -30.47
C LEU A 183 -5.30 -16.58 -31.61
N ASP A 184 -4.60 -17.68 -31.33
CA ASP A 184 -3.94 -18.51 -32.34
C ASP A 184 -4.84 -19.61 -32.92
N GLY A 185 -6.10 -19.70 -32.47
CA GLY A 185 -7.09 -20.66 -32.94
C GLY A 185 -6.90 -22.09 -32.43
N THR A 186 -5.95 -22.34 -31.51
CA THR A 186 -5.73 -23.68 -30.94
C THR A 186 -6.74 -24.05 -29.85
N ARG A 187 -7.62 -23.12 -29.46
CA ARG A 187 -8.74 -23.36 -28.55
C ARG A 187 -10.00 -22.64 -29.06
N GLU A 188 -11.11 -23.36 -29.12
CA GLU A 188 -12.43 -22.78 -29.39
C GLU A 188 -13.14 -22.39 -28.11
N LYS A 189 -13.95 -21.32 -28.18
CA LYS A 189 -14.76 -20.85 -27.05
C LYS A 189 -15.80 -21.93 -26.71
N SER A 190 -15.93 -22.26 -25.42
CA SER A 190 -16.94 -23.24 -25.00
C SER A 190 -18.35 -22.61 -25.06
N ALA A 191 -19.36 -23.39 -25.45
CA ALA A 191 -20.74 -22.91 -25.52
C ALA A 191 -21.24 -22.36 -24.17
N ASP A 192 -20.84 -22.98 -23.06
CA ASP A 192 -21.15 -22.49 -21.71
C ASP A 192 -20.40 -21.18 -21.39
N GLY A 193 -19.12 -21.09 -21.75
CA GLY A 193 -18.32 -19.87 -21.61
C GLY A 193 -18.93 -18.68 -22.35
N GLU A 194 -19.32 -18.87 -23.61
CA GLU A 194 -19.97 -17.83 -24.43
C GLU A 194 -21.33 -17.42 -23.88
N LYS A 195 -22.17 -18.40 -23.52
CA LYS A 195 -23.49 -18.16 -22.95
C LYS A 195 -23.41 -17.27 -21.72
N TRP A 196 -22.49 -17.55 -20.82
CA TRP A 196 -22.36 -16.80 -19.57
C TRP A 196 -21.63 -15.47 -19.75
N ALA A 197 -20.65 -15.38 -20.65
CA ALA A 197 -20.07 -14.11 -21.06
C ALA A 197 -21.16 -13.14 -21.57
N LEU A 198 -22.03 -13.62 -22.47
CA LEU A 198 -23.15 -12.84 -23.02
C LEU A 198 -24.19 -12.47 -21.94
N TYR A 199 -24.47 -13.38 -21.01
CA TYR A 199 -25.31 -13.06 -19.85
C TYR A 199 -24.72 -11.88 -19.06
N ILE A 200 -23.44 -11.97 -18.68
CA ILE A 200 -22.78 -10.93 -17.88
C ILE A 200 -22.80 -9.59 -18.61
N THR A 201 -22.41 -9.55 -19.90
CA THR A 201 -22.40 -8.30 -20.67
C THR A 201 -23.78 -7.67 -20.81
N LYS A 202 -24.82 -8.48 -21.05
CA LYS A 202 -26.21 -8.01 -21.12
C LYS A 202 -26.72 -7.40 -19.81
N HIS A 203 -26.29 -7.93 -18.68
CA HIS A 203 -26.75 -7.51 -17.36
C HIS A 203 -25.88 -6.41 -16.71
N LEU A 204 -24.71 -6.12 -17.29
CA LEU A 204 -23.69 -5.26 -16.70
C LEU A 204 -24.17 -3.84 -16.42
N SER A 205 -24.81 -3.20 -17.41
CA SER A 205 -25.30 -1.82 -17.29
C SER A 205 -26.42 -1.66 -16.26
N VAL A 206 -27.24 -2.70 -16.09
CA VAL A 206 -28.33 -2.71 -15.10
C VAL A 206 -27.75 -2.74 -13.69
N VAL A 207 -26.82 -3.67 -13.42
CA VAL A 207 -26.17 -3.78 -12.10
C VAL A 207 -25.34 -2.54 -11.80
N GLU A 208 -24.63 -2.00 -12.79
CA GLU A 208 -23.88 -0.74 -12.66
C GLU A 208 -24.81 0.42 -12.29
N GLY A 209 -25.95 0.56 -12.97
CA GLY A 209 -26.94 1.59 -12.69
C GLY A 209 -27.54 1.46 -11.29
N LEU A 210 -27.85 0.24 -10.85
CA LEU A 210 -28.37 -0.04 -9.50
C LEU A 210 -27.33 0.25 -8.40
N LEU A 211 -26.03 0.13 -8.68
CA LEU A 211 -24.97 0.52 -7.76
C LEU A 211 -24.77 2.03 -7.72
N LYS A 212 -24.49 2.66 -8.86
CA LYS A 212 -23.99 4.04 -8.90
C LYS A 212 -25.05 5.13 -8.76
N ASN A 213 -26.33 4.82 -8.98
CA ASN A 213 -27.43 5.79 -8.87
C ASN A 213 -28.22 5.64 -7.56
N THR A 214 -27.71 4.85 -6.61
CA THR A 214 -28.38 4.63 -5.32
C THR A 214 -27.83 5.58 -4.28
N GLU A 215 -28.57 6.64 -3.97
CA GLU A 215 -28.35 7.45 -2.78
C GLU A 215 -28.78 6.69 -1.52
N VAL A 216 -27.94 6.77 -0.49
CA VAL A 216 -28.09 6.04 0.76
C VAL A 216 -27.88 7.00 1.92
N ASN A 217 -28.91 7.11 2.76
CA ASN A 217 -28.79 7.74 4.07
C ASN A 217 -28.18 6.74 5.05
N THR A 218 -26.94 6.99 5.45
CA THR A 218 -26.20 6.15 6.40
C THR A 218 -26.09 6.86 7.74
N LYS A 219 -26.37 6.15 8.85
CA LYS A 219 -26.11 6.65 10.21
C LYS A 219 -25.10 5.77 10.91
N PHE A 220 -24.48 6.29 11.96
CA PHE A 220 -23.61 5.54 12.83
C PHE A 220 -24.24 5.46 14.22
N LYS A 221 -24.22 4.27 14.83
CA LYS A 221 -24.61 4.05 16.22
C LYS A 221 -23.38 3.77 17.05
N LEU A 222 -23.12 4.63 18.02
CA LEU A 222 -22.01 4.51 18.94
C LEU A 222 -22.47 3.85 20.24
N SER A 223 -21.87 2.72 20.60
CA SER A 223 -22.22 2.00 21.81
C SER A 223 -21.03 1.32 22.49
N THR A 224 -21.19 0.94 23.76
CA THR A 224 -20.25 0.11 24.50
C THR A 224 -20.28 -1.32 23.98
N GLY A 225 -19.32 -2.15 24.42
CA GLY A 225 -19.34 -3.59 24.10
C GLY A 225 -20.64 -4.30 24.51
N ASN A 226 -21.38 -3.74 25.47
CA ASN A 226 -22.66 -4.26 25.97
C ASN A 226 -23.88 -3.54 25.38
N ASN A 227 -23.73 -2.81 24.28
CA ASN A 227 -24.79 -2.06 23.58
C ASN A 227 -25.34 -0.81 24.30
N THR A 228 -24.67 -0.34 25.36
CA THR A 228 -25.05 0.93 26.01
C THR A 228 -24.67 2.10 25.10
N ALA A 229 -25.58 3.04 24.86
CA ALA A 229 -25.36 4.18 23.96
C ALA A 229 -24.27 5.14 24.46
N PHE A 230 -23.35 5.54 23.57
CA PHE A 230 -22.44 6.66 23.82
C PHE A 230 -23.09 7.96 23.37
N LYS A 231 -23.76 8.62 24.31
CA LYS A 231 -24.39 9.92 24.08
C LYS A 231 -23.42 11.08 24.20
N ASN A 232 -23.80 12.20 23.59
CA ASN A 232 -23.10 13.49 23.68
C ASN A 232 -21.64 13.44 23.22
N LYS A 233 -21.29 12.55 22.28
CA LYS A 233 -19.93 12.43 21.75
C LYS A 233 -19.77 13.22 20.45
N ASN A 234 -18.73 14.05 20.43
CA ASN A 234 -18.35 14.82 19.24
C ASN A 234 -17.83 13.88 18.15
N TYR A 235 -18.40 13.97 16.96
CA TYR A 235 -17.97 13.20 15.81
C TYR A 235 -17.75 14.06 14.58
N ILE A 236 -16.94 13.52 13.66
CA ILE A 236 -16.78 14.02 12.30
C ILE A 236 -16.96 12.84 11.34
N ALA A 237 -17.89 12.97 10.40
CA ALA A 237 -17.99 12.11 9.23
C ALA A 237 -17.41 12.86 8.02
N ALA A 238 -16.35 12.30 7.44
CA ALA A 238 -15.73 12.85 6.24
C ALA A 238 -16.14 12.04 5.01
N ILE A 239 -16.54 12.74 3.95
CA ILE A 239 -16.94 12.18 2.65
C ILE A 239 -16.31 12.99 1.50
N SER A 240 -16.24 12.41 0.30
CA SER A 240 -15.81 13.14 -0.91
C SER A 240 -17.05 13.66 -1.69
N PRO A 241 -17.16 14.97 -2.00
CA PRO A 241 -18.37 15.65 -2.49
C PRO A 241 -18.77 15.34 -3.93
N PHE A 242 -17.81 14.97 -4.77
CA PHE A 242 -18.01 14.89 -6.21
C PHE A 242 -18.28 13.44 -6.59
N PRO A 243 -19.53 12.94 -6.61
CA PRO A 243 -19.84 11.57 -7.02
C PRO A 243 -19.30 11.34 -8.43
N SER A 244 -18.31 10.46 -8.55
CA SER A 244 -17.84 10.03 -9.86
C SER A 244 -18.91 9.14 -10.48
N SER A 245 -19.24 9.40 -11.75
CA SER A 245 -20.17 8.57 -12.52
C SER A 245 -19.58 7.22 -12.93
N THR A 246 -18.29 7.01 -12.68
CA THR A 246 -17.54 5.82 -13.08
C THR A 246 -17.00 5.02 -11.89
N CYS A 247 -16.51 5.69 -10.83
CA CYS A 247 -15.85 5.03 -9.70
C CYS A 247 -16.47 5.43 -8.36
N PRO A 248 -16.48 4.52 -7.38
CA PRO A 248 -16.80 4.86 -6.00
C PRO A 248 -15.83 5.92 -5.45
N ASN A 249 -16.35 6.80 -4.59
CA ASN A 249 -15.58 7.89 -4.00
C ASN A 249 -14.84 7.42 -2.75
N LEU A 250 -13.51 7.48 -2.78
CA LEU A 250 -12.68 7.22 -1.60
C LEU A 250 -12.28 8.55 -0.93
N VAL A 251 -12.34 8.58 0.40
CA VAL A 251 -11.82 9.65 1.27
C VAL A 251 -10.34 9.43 1.58
N SER A 252 -9.90 8.18 1.47
CA SER A 252 -8.49 7.79 1.49
C SER A 252 -7.71 8.22 0.24
N ASP A 253 -8.41 8.67 -0.81
CA ASP A 253 -7.84 9.26 -2.01
C ASP A 253 -7.53 10.74 -1.79
N TYR A 254 -6.24 11.07 -1.73
CA TYR A 254 -5.73 12.31 -1.12
C TYR A 254 -5.95 13.59 -1.90
N GLU A 255 -6.36 13.48 -3.15
CA GLU A 255 -6.37 14.60 -4.10
C GLU A 255 -7.72 15.32 -4.16
N LYS A 256 -8.73 14.83 -3.42
CA LYS A 256 -10.10 15.35 -3.46
C LYS A 256 -10.42 16.21 -2.24
N THR A 257 -11.14 17.30 -2.48
CA THR A 257 -11.75 18.13 -1.43
C THR A 257 -12.65 17.25 -0.56
N LEU A 258 -12.58 17.38 0.77
CA LEU A 258 -13.45 16.65 1.68
C LEU A 258 -14.65 17.50 2.11
N VAL A 259 -15.83 16.88 2.19
CA VAL A 259 -16.99 17.42 2.91
C VAL A 259 -17.02 16.78 4.29
N LEU A 260 -17.17 17.63 5.30
CA LEU A 260 -17.06 17.24 6.70
C LEU A 260 -18.36 17.56 7.42
N ILE A 261 -19.04 16.51 7.87
CA ILE A 261 -20.27 16.60 8.66
C ILE A 261 -19.87 16.45 10.13
N LYS A 262 -20.14 17.49 10.91
CA LYS A 262 -19.79 17.56 12.34
C LYS A 262 -21.07 17.47 13.13
N GLY A 263 -21.05 16.70 14.21
CA GLY A 263 -22.21 16.59 15.08
C GLY A 263 -21.87 16.00 16.43
N VAL A 264 -22.93 15.79 17.20
CA VAL A 264 -22.90 15.19 18.53
C VAL A 264 -23.89 14.03 18.53
N THR A 265 -23.50 12.88 19.09
CA THR A 265 -24.42 11.74 19.18
C THR A 265 -25.59 12.03 20.12
N ASP A 266 -26.78 11.57 19.76
CA ASP A 266 -28.00 11.74 20.56
C ASP A 266 -28.05 10.82 21.81
N GLU A 267 -29.18 10.83 22.54
CA GLU A 267 -29.39 9.97 23.72
C GLU A 267 -29.30 8.46 23.42
N ASN A 268 -29.50 8.05 22.16
CA ASN A 268 -29.38 6.67 21.69
C ASN A 268 -27.98 6.37 21.10
N GLY A 269 -27.06 7.34 21.14
CA GLY A 269 -25.73 7.22 20.56
C GLY A 269 -25.73 7.31 19.03
N MET A 270 -26.82 7.79 18.42
CA MET A 270 -26.98 7.90 16.98
C MET A 270 -26.41 9.21 16.46
N THR A 271 -25.84 9.17 15.26
CA THR A 271 -25.45 10.35 14.50
C THR A 271 -26.59 10.86 13.64
N GLU A 272 -26.45 12.09 13.14
CA GLU A 272 -27.23 12.53 11.98
C GLU A 272 -26.94 11.63 10.77
N SER A 273 -27.88 11.61 9.82
CA SER A 273 -27.74 10.88 8.57
C SER A 273 -26.71 11.54 7.66
N VAL A 274 -25.80 10.73 7.13
CA VAL A 274 -24.88 11.09 6.05
C VAL A 274 -25.48 10.56 4.75
N ASN A 275 -25.87 11.47 3.84
CA ASN A 275 -26.28 11.07 2.50
C ASN A 275 -25.03 10.86 1.63
N ALA A 276 -24.93 9.68 1.01
CA ALA A 276 -23.85 9.32 0.11
C ALA A 276 -24.32 8.30 -0.93
N ILE A 277 -23.65 8.27 -2.08
CA ILE A 277 -23.88 7.25 -3.09
C ILE A 277 -23.32 5.91 -2.59
N ALA A 278 -24.04 4.81 -2.85
CA ALA A 278 -23.55 3.47 -2.55
C ALA A 278 -22.16 3.21 -3.14
N GLY A 279 -21.27 2.58 -2.37
CA GLY A 279 -19.85 2.42 -2.67
C GLY A 279 -18.96 3.57 -2.16
N SER A 280 -19.53 4.72 -1.77
CA SER A 280 -18.72 5.82 -1.24
C SER A 280 -18.10 5.47 0.12
N GLU A 281 -16.88 5.94 0.35
CA GLU A 281 -16.21 5.86 1.63
C GLU A 281 -16.64 7.00 2.54
N VAL A 282 -17.02 6.65 3.77
CA VAL A 282 -17.18 7.57 4.89
C VAL A 282 -16.07 7.28 5.88
N VAL A 283 -15.24 8.28 6.18
CA VAL A 283 -14.31 8.20 7.31
C VAL A 283 -15.00 8.75 8.53
N PHE A 284 -15.36 7.85 9.45
CA PHE A 284 -16.03 8.21 10.69
C PHE A 284 -15.01 8.35 11.81
N THR A 285 -15.03 9.49 12.51
CA THR A 285 -14.05 9.87 13.52
C THR A 285 -14.75 10.35 14.79
N ILE A 286 -14.40 9.76 15.93
CA ILE A 286 -14.82 10.20 17.27
C ILE A 286 -13.70 11.02 17.90
N LEU A 287 -14.05 12.21 18.35
CA LEU A 287 -13.15 13.12 19.03
C LEU A 287 -13.20 12.88 20.53
N ALA A 288 -12.05 13.05 21.20
CA ALA A 288 -12.02 13.10 22.65
C ALA A 288 -12.78 14.32 23.20
N ASP A 289 -13.31 14.25 24.41
CA ASP A 289 -14.16 15.32 24.98
C ASP A 289 -13.43 16.68 25.05
N ASN A 290 -12.11 16.66 25.28
CA ASN A 290 -11.21 17.82 25.31
C ASN A 290 -10.18 17.79 24.17
N TYR A 291 -10.61 17.36 22.97
CA TYR A 291 -9.73 17.15 21.82
C TYR A 291 -8.91 18.39 21.42
N LYS A 292 -9.45 19.60 21.62
CA LYS A 292 -8.74 20.86 21.29
C LYS A 292 -7.55 21.09 22.21
N GLU A 293 -7.70 20.83 23.51
CA GLU A 293 -6.59 20.91 24.47
C GLU A 293 -5.61 19.76 24.25
N LEU A 294 -6.10 18.53 24.09
CA LEU A 294 -5.28 17.34 23.87
C LEU A 294 -4.45 17.41 22.58
N ALA A 295 -4.98 18.04 21.54
CA ALA A 295 -4.24 18.23 20.32
C ALA A 295 -3.10 19.25 20.43
N LYS A 296 -3.25 20.25 21.32
CA LYS A 296 -2.23 21.28 21.61
C LYS A 296 -1.18 20.77 22.60
N ALA A 297 -1.54 19.80 23.46
CA ALA A 297 -0.66 19.14 24.42
C ALA A 297 0.57 18.58 23.66
N THR A 298 1.66 19.33 23.76
CA THR A 298 2.62 19.44 22.66
C THR A 298 3.41 18.15 22.53
N VAL A 299 3.39 17.57 21.31
CA VAL A 299 3.77 16.18 21.03
C VAL A 299 5.10 15.81 21.70
N GLU A 300 5.01 15.10 22.82
CA GLU A 300 6.19 14.69 23.58
C GLU A 300 7.06 13.78 22.71
N LYS A 301 8.36 14.10 22.64
CA LYS A 301 9.35 13.16 22.12
C LYS A 301 9.56 12.03 23.13
N ASN A 302 8.58 11.14 23.25
CA ASN A 302 8.84 9.76 23.71
C ASN A 302 9.50 9.02 22.53
N THR A 303 10.83 9.06 22.46
CA THR A 303 11.62 8.66 21.28
C THR A 303 11.73 7.13 21.14
N ASN A 304 10.65 6.48 20.74
CA ASN A 304 10.61 5.03 20.61
C ASN A 304 9.34 4.41 21.20
N GLU A 305 8.21 4.42 20.49
CA GLU A 305 7.31 3.28 20.61
C GLU A 305 8.00 2.05 20.00
N LYS A 306 8.72 1.30 20.85
CA LYS A 306 9.15 -0.06 20.52
C LYS A 306 7.91 -0.85 20.08
N HIS A 307 7.88 -1.29 18.83
CA HIS A 307 7.10 -2.48 18.46
C HIS A 307 7.46 -3.58 19.45
N LYS A 308 6.51 -3.99 20.32
CA LYS A 308 6.76 -4.99 21.37
C LYS A 308 7.33 -6.26 20.73
N THR A 309 8.64 -6.44 20.84
CA THR A 309 9.37 -7.62 20.38
C THR A 309 9.48 -8.56 21.58
N LEU A 310 8.87 -9.74 21.51
CA LEU A 310 9.00 -10.75 22.58
C LEU A 310 10.43 -11.32 22.53
N THR A 311 11.13 -11.41 23.65
CA THR A 311 12.46 -12.05 23.71
C THR A 311 12.31 -13.50 24.20
N TYR A 312 12.69 -14.48 23.36
CA TYR A 312 12.65 -15.91 23.65
C TYR A 312 14.07 -16.47 23.91
N ILE A 313 14.26 -17.29 24.94
CA ILE A 313 15.57 -17.91 25.25
C ILE A 313 15.55 -19.36 24.76
N VAL A 314 16.44 -19.69 23.82
CA VAL A 314 16.55 -21.01 23.18
C VAL A 314 16.86 -22.09 24.22
N LYS A 315 16.06 -23.15 24.26
CA LYS A 315 16.23 -24.30 25.17
C LYS A 315 16.83 -25.50 24.44
N LYS A 316 17.32 -26.49 25.19
CA LYS A 316 17.82 -27.75 24.63
C LYS A 316 16.70 -28.44 23.84
N GLY A 317 16.95 -28.69 22.55
CA GLY A 317 15.97 -29.31 21.64
C GLY A 317 15.18 -28.33 20.77
N ASP A 318 15.32 -27.02 20.97
CA ASP A 318 14.67 -26.03 20.11
C ASP A 318 15.32 -25.94 18.72
N THR A 319 14.50 -25.78 17.67
CA THR A 319 14.93 -25.42 16.32
C THR A 319 14.35 -24.06 15.92
N LEU A 320 15.04 -23.33 15.04
CA LEU A 320 14.58 -22.01 14.61
C LEU A 320 13.21 -22.09 13.92
N SER A 321 12.97 -23.17 13.19
CA SER A 321 11.72 -23.46 12.50
C SER A 321 10.56 -23.77 13.46
N ALA A 322 10.80 -24.54 14.53
CA ALA A 322 9.78 -24.80 15.56
C ALA A 322 9.41 -23.52 16.34
N ILE A 323 10.41 -22.69 16.66
CA ILE A 323 10.20 -21.40 17.32
C ILE A 323 9.46 -20.44 16.38
N ALA A 324 9.89 -20.33 15.12
CA ALA A 324 9.24 -19.49 14.11
C ALA A 324 7.76 -19.85 13.92
N LYS A 325 7.47 -21.16 13.81
CA LYS A 325 6.11 -21.69 13.72
C LYS A 325 5.28 -21.39 14.97
N LYS A 326 5.85 -21.57 16.16
CA LYS A 326 5.18 -21.30 17.46
C LYS A 326 4.75 -19.85 17.61
N TYR A 327 5.52 -18.94 17.03
CA TYR A 327 5.26 -17.50 17.08
C TYR A 327 4.70 -16.92 15.78
N SER A 328 4.28 -17.77 14.84
CA SER A 328 3.66 -17.39 13.56
C SER A 328 4.48 -16.36 12.76
N VAL A 329 5.79 -16.54 12.73
CA VAL A 329 6.75 -15.74 11.95
C VAL A 329 7.53 -16.65 11.03
N SER A 330 7.97 -16.19 9.86
CA SER A 330 8.76 -17.05 8.97
C SER A 330 10.15 -17.33 9.56
N VAL A 331 10.74 -18.48 9.20
CA VAL A 331 12.08 -18.87 9.67
C VAL A 331 13.12 -17.87 9.20
N GLU A 332 13.01 -17.39 7.96
CA GLU A 332 13.90 -16.39 7.38
C GLU A 332 13.77 -15.05 8.10
N LYS A 333 12.54 -14.65 8.44
CA LYS A 333 12.29 -13.41 9.17
C LYS A 333 12.86 -13.49 10.58
N LEU A 334 12.64 -14.61 11.27
CA LEU A 334 13.18 -14.84 12.61
C LEU A 334 14.72 -14.95 12.61
N ALA A 335 15.31 -15.61 11.61
CA ALA A 335 16.76 -15.72 11.43
C ALA A 335 17.42 -14.37 11.17
N ARG A 336 16.85 -13.61 10.23
CA ARG A 336 17.34 -12.29 9.81
C ARG A 336 17.31 -11.29 10.95
N ILE A 337 16.29 -11.32 11.79
CA ILE A 337 16.15 -10.41 12.94
C ILE A 337 17.22 -10.65 14.02
N ASN A 338 17.83 -11.84 14.05
CA ASN A 338 18.74 -12.26 15.11
C ASN A 338 20.19 -12.48 14.64
N LYS A 339 20.55 -12.01 13.43
CA LYS A 339 21.84 -12.31 12.76
C LYS A 339 22.17 -13.82 12.71
N ILE A 340 21.15 -14.67 12.64
CA ILE A 340 21.38 -16.11 12.53
C ILE A 340 21.71 -16.41 11.07
N HIS A 341 23.00 -16.53 10.79
CA HIS A 341 23.51 -16.81 9.45
C HIS A 341 23.30 -18.27 9.01
N ASN A 342 23.26 -19.20 9.97
CA ASN A 342 22.95 -20.61 9.71
C ASN A 342 21.69 -21.00 10.50
N VAL A 343 20.56 -21.09 9.80
CA VAL A 343 19.22 -21.37 10.38
C VAL A 343 19.10 -22.75 11.02
N ASN A 344 20.01 -23.67 10.67
CA ASN A 344 20.09 -25.02 11.22
C ASN A 344 20.94 -25.10 12.50
N MET A 345 21.56 -24.00 12.93
CA MET A 345 22.45 -23.98 14.10
C MET A 345 21.99 -22.94 15.13
N LEU A 346 21.24 -23.40 16.13
CA LEU A 346 20.82 -22.60 17.29
C LEU A 346 21.61 -22.97 18.54
N ARG A 347 22.23 -21.97 19.18
CA ARG A 347 22.92 -22.16 20.45
C ARG A 347 21.91 -22.12 21.60
N ILE A 348 21.94 -23.14 22.44
CA ILE A 348 21.14 -23.19 23.68
C ILE A 348 21.54 -22.00 24.57
N GLY A 349 20.55 -21.32 25.14
CA GLY A 349 20.72 -20.08 25.89
C GLY A 349 20.76 -18.80 25.04
N ALA A 350 20.75 -18.91 23.70
CA ALA A 350 20.68 -17.73 22.82
C ALA A 350 19.33 -17.00 22.98
N LYS A 351 19.37 -15.67 23.04
CA LYS A 351 18.18 -14.81 23.12
C LYS A 351 17.74 -14.42 21.71
N LEU A 352 16.52 -14.76 21.34
CA LEU A 352 15.89 -14.43 20.06
C LEU A 352 14.85 -13.31 20.25
N LYS A 353 14.98 -12.21 19.51
CA LYS A 353 13.89 -11.29 19.22
C LYS A 353 12.87 -11.98 18.30
N ILE A 354 11.68 -12.26 18.82
CA ILE A 354 10.50 -12.63 18.04
C ILE A 354 9.81 -11.34 17.57
N PRO A 355 9.65 -11.08 16.25
CA PRO A 355 9.04 -9.85 15.77
C PRO A 355 7.58 -9.68 16.20
N ASP A 356 7.16 -8.41 16.17
CA ASP A 356 5.77 -7.98 16.14
C ASP A 356 4.96 -8.74 15.06
N SER A 357 3.83 -9.33 15.47
CA SER A 357 2.73 -9.71 14.58
C SER A 357 1.41 -9.13 15.07
N ASN A 358 1.28 -7.80 15.09
CA ASN A 358 -0.02 -7.18 14.90
C ASN A 358 -0.49 -7.61 13.50
N LYS A 359 -1.38 -8.60 13.51
CA LYS A 359 -1.91 -9.29 12.36
C LYS A 359 -2.52 -8.28 11.36
N ASN A 360 -1.83 -7.99 10.27
CA ASN A 360 -2.57 -7.82 9.01
C ASN A 360 -2.86 -9.24 8.54
N HIS A 361 -4.07 -9.73 8.84
CA HIS A 361 -4.67 -10.78 8.01
C HIS A 361 -4.81 -10.26 6.57
N GLY A 362 -5.14 -11.13 5.61
CA GLY A 362 -5.25 -10.81 4.17
C GLY A 362 -6.37 -9.84 3.83
N TYR A 363 -6.28 -8.62 4.35
CA TYR A 363 -7.34 -7.64 4.51
C TYR A 363 -6.87 -6.29 3.96
N VAL A 364 -7.72 -5.63 3.18
CA VAL A 364 -7.51 -4.20 2.90
C VAL A 364 -7.90 -3.42 4.15
N SER A 365 -6.92 -2.68 4.70
CA SER A 365 -7.07 -2.02 6.00
C SER A 365 -8.19 -0.99 6.00
N ARG A 366 -9.01 -0.98 7.07
CA ARG A 366 -9.95 0.11 7.38
C ARG A 366 -9.29 1.29 8.08
N TYR A 367 -7.97 1.23 8.25
CA TYR A 367 -7.18 2.27 8.92
C TYR A 367 -7.16 3.54 8.09
N VAL A 368 -7.37 4.66 8.77
CA VAL A 368 -7.31 5.99 8.18
C VAL A 368 -5.87 6.49 8.30
N SER A 369 -5.24 6.85 7.20
CA SER A 369 -3.87 7.37 7.21
C SER A 369 -3.79 8.72 7.96
N GLU A 370 -2.65 8.95 8.62
CA GLU A 370 -2.44 10.08 9.53
C GLU A 370 -2.71 11.44 8.88
N GLN A 371 -2.41 11.60 7.60
CA GLN A 371 -2.70 12.85 6.89
C GLN A 371 -4.20 13.13 6.82
N THR A 372 -5.04 12.13 6.53
CA THR A 372 -6.50 12.30 6.50
C THR A 372 -7.01 12.69 7.88
N LYS A 373 -6.50 12.06 8.95
CA LYS A 373 -6.87 12.44 10.32
C LYS A 373 -6.47 13.87 10.67
N LYS A 374 -5.31 14.34 10.18
CA LYS A 374 -4.89 15.75 10.36
C LYS A 374 -5.82 16.71 9.64
N GLU A 375 -6.20 16.43 8.40
CA GLU A 375 -7.16 17.28 7.67
C GLU A 375 -8.54 17.31 8.37
N ILE A 376 -8.98 16.17 8.89
CA ILE A 376 -10.21 16.08 9.70
C ILE A 376 -10.10 16.98 10.95
N LEU A 377 -8.98 16.95 11.69
CA LEU A 377 -8.77 17.79 12.88
C LEU A 377 -8.61 19.27 12.55
N LYS A 378 -7.96 19.60 11.42
CA LYS A 378 -7.84 20.98 10.93
C LYS A 378 -9.22 21.63 10.78
N SER A 379 -10.21 20.86 10.32
CA SER A 379 -11.57 21.36 10.14
C SER A 379 -12.25 21.84 11.42
N VAL A 380 -11.84 21.33 12.58
CA VAL A 380 -12.37 21.73 13.90
C VAL A 380 -11.47 22.73 14.61
N GLY A 381 -10.62 23.43 13.86
CA GLY A 381 -9.77 24.52 14.34
C GLY A 381 -8.49 24.04 15.03
N VAL A 382 -8.05 22.82 14.71
CA VAL A 382 -6.86 22.22 15.32
C VAL A 382 -5.76 22.05 14.28
N GLU A 383 -4.84 23.01 14.24
CA GLU A 383 -3.66 22.97 13.37
C GLU A 383 -2.48 22.29 14.07
N ASN A 384 -1.67 21.51 13.33
CA ASN A 384 -0.50 20.80 13.86
C ASN A 384 -0.82 19.86 15.04
N ALA A 385 -1.94 19.14 14.94
CA ALA A 385 -2.52 18.34 16.01
C ALA A 385 -1.70 17.10 16.42
N ASN A 386 -1.66 16.82 17.73
CA ASN A 386 -1.43 15.47 18.24
C ASN A 386 -2.64 14.57 17.94
N VAL A 387 -2.68 14.01 16.74
CA VAL A 387 -3.80 13.20 16.21
C VAL A 387 -4.18 12.06 17.16
N LYS A 388 -3.17 11.38 17.72
CA LYS A 388 -3.35 10.22 18.60
C LYS A 388 -4.05 10.58 19.92
N ALA A 389 -3.84 11.79 20.43
CA ALA A 389 -4.49 12.26 21.64
C ALA A 389 -5.89 12.81 21.37
N ALA A 390 -6.09 13.46 20.23
CA ALA A 390 -7.34 14.14 19.89
C ALA A 390 -8.45 13.22 19.38
N ILE A 391 -8.10 12.05 18.84
CA ILE A 391 -9.04 11.10 18.22
C ILE A 391 -9.10 9.81 19.04
N GLU A 392 -10.29 9.44 19.51
CA GLU A 392 -10.53 8.18 20.23
C GLU A 392 -10.70 7.01 19.25
N TYR A 393 -11.37 7.26 18.13
CA TYR A 393 -11.67 6.25 17.12
C TYR A 393 -11.70 6.90 15.74
N SER A 394 -11.10 6.24 14.75
CA SER A 394 -11.26 6.63 13.35
C SER A 394 -11.14 5.41 12.46
N ARG A 395 -12.16 5.18 11.63
CA ARG A 395 -12.18 4.10 10.64
C ARG A 395 -12.88 4.54 9.36
N SER A 396 -12.45 3.90 8.29
CA SER A 396 -13.11 3.92 6.99
C SER A 396 -14.26 2.93 6.93
N HIS A 397 -15.39 3.38 6.40
CA HIS A 397 -16.60 2.59 6.16
C HIS A 397 -17.07 2.80 4.72
N ILE A 398 -17.50 1.71 4.06
CA ILE A 398 -18.08 1.79 2.72
C ILE A 398 -19.60 1.81 2.88
N VAL A 399 -20.25 2.78 2.23
CA VAL A 399 -21.70 2.92 2.21
C VAL A 399 -22.26 1.83 1.31
N LEU A 400 -23.13 0.97 1.86
CA LEU A 400 -23.68 -0.16 1.10
C LEU A 400 -25.01 0.22 0.44
N PRO A 401 -25.36 -0.41 -0.70
CA PRO A 401 -26.63 -0.15 -1.39
C PRO A 401 -27.86 -0.42 -0.51
N LYS A 402 -28.95 0.32 -0.77
CA LYS A 402 -30.25 0.11 -0.12
C LYS A 402 -30.68 -1.35 -0.25
N GLY A 403 -31.10 -1.94 0.86
CA GLY A 403 -31.42 -3.37 0.98
C GLY A 403 -30.36 -4.18 1.71
N SER A 404 -29.16 -3.62 1.91
CA SER A 404 -28.10 -4.24 2.72
C SER A 404 -28.60 -4.51 4.15
N LYS A 405 -28.45 -5.76 4.59
CA LYS A 405 -28.73 -6.18 5.97
C LYS A 405 -27.48 -6.51 6.77
N SER A 406 -26.31 -6.56 6.14
CA SER A 406 -25.06 -6.95 6.82
C SER A 406 -24.63 -5.97 7.92
N ALA A 407 -25.26 -4.80 7.98
CA ALA A 407 -24.98 -3.79 8.98
C ALA A 407 -25.64 -4.05 10.35
N ASP A 408 -26.64 -4.94 10.51
CA ASP A 408 -27.32 -5.03 11.82
C ASP A 408 -28.13 -6.29 12.21
N SER A 409 -28.14 -6.55 13.52
CA SER A 409 -29.07 -7.40 14.25
C SER A 409 -30.20 -6.65 14.98
N GLU A 410 -29.95 -5.39 15.36
CA GLU A 410 -30.78 -4.50 16.22
C GLU A 410 -31.84 -3.73 15.40
N LYS A 411 -31.44 -3.18 14.25
CA LYS A 411 -32.14 -2.85 12.98
C LYS A 411 -32.78 -1.46 12.76
N GLU A 412 -31.99 -0.55 12.20
CA GLU A 412 -32.36 0.21 10.98
C GLU A 412 -31.53 -0.39 9.80
N SER A 413 -32.06 -0.45 8.57
CA SER A 413 -31.23 -0.61 7.35
C SER A 413 -30.24 0.56 7.23
N ASN A 414 -29.00 0.31 6.79
CA ASN A 414 -27.94 1.33 6.60
C ASN A 414 -27.46 2.03 7.90
N VAL A 415 -27.53 1.35 9.05
CA VAL A 415 -26.92 1.82 10.30
C VAL A 415 -25.64 1.05 10.62
N ILE A 416 -24.54 1.77 10.75
CA ILE A 416 -23.23 1.22 11.06
C ILE A 416 -23.00 1.26 12.56
N HIS A 417 -22.86 0.09 13.17
CA HIS A 417 -22.59 -0.03 14.61
C HIS A 417 -21.10 0.05 14.91
N ILE A 418 -20.75 0.93 15.84
CA ILE A 418 -19.39 1.08 16.35
C ILE A 418 -19.45 0.78 17.84
N LYS A 419 -18.87 -0.35 18.22
CA LYS A 419 -18.79 -0.83 19.60
C LYS A 419 -17.39 -0.61 20.16
N THR A 420 -17.29 -0.03 21.35
CA THR A 420 -16.00 0.08 22.05
C THR A 420 -15.61 -1.25 22.69
N THR A 421 -14.32 -1.42 23.00
CA THR A 421 -13.81 -2.59 23.71
C THR A 421 -14.03 -2.52 25.24
N THR A 422 -14.67 -1.47 25.73
CA THR A 422 -14.84 -1.17 27.16
C THR A 422 -16.27 -1.49 27.60
N THR A 423 -16.39 -2.23 28.72
CA THR A 423 -17.66 -2.50 29.42
C THR A 423 -17.92 -1.43 30.48
N ASP A 424 -19.19 -1.15 30.79
CA ASP A 424 -19.66 0.01 31.58
C ASP A 424 -18.95 0.23 32.93
N GLN A 425 -18.45 -0.83 33.58
CA GLN A 425 -17.72 -0.71 34.86
C GLN A 425 -16.43 0.12 34.79
N SER A 426 -15.87 0.32 33.59
CA SER A 426 -14.63 1.09 33.38
C SER A 426 -14.85 2.60 33.18
N VAL A 427 -16.09 3.03 32.90
CA VAL A 427 -16.40 4.44 32.58
C VAL A 427 -16.63 5.26 33.86
N ALA A 428 -17.07 4.63 34.95
CA ALA A 428 -17.38 5.32 36.21
C ALA A 428 -16.15 5.67 37.08
N GLY A 429 -14.93 5.21 36.73
CA GLY A 429 -13.81 5.14 37.68
C GLY A 429 -12.48 5.75 37.26
N ARG A 430 -12.40 6.65 36.27
CA ARG A 430 -11.12 7.29 35.92
C ARG A 430 -10.93 8.65 36.60
N SER A 431 -10.56 8.60 37.88
CA SER A 431 -9.75 9.66 38.50
C SER A 431 -8.33 9.62 37.90
N LYS A 432 -7.76 10.81 37.68
CA LYS A 432 -6.40 11.01 37.14
C LYS A 432 -5.36 10.32 38.02
N ASN A 433 -4.75 9.25 37.52
CA ASN A 433 -3.43 8.82 37.99
C ASN A 433 -2.41 9.03 36.88
N GLU A 434 -1.31 9.70 37.22
CA GLU A 434 -0.17 9.92 36.34
C GLU A 434 0.45 8.58 35.90
N PRO A 435 0.78 8.42 34.61
CA PRO A 435 1.39 7.19 34.13
C PRO A 435 2.89 7.14 34.44
N GLU A 436 3.33 6.00 34.97
CA GLU A 436 4.76 5.67 35.15
C GLU A 436 5.51 5.61 33.81
N LYS A 437 6.76 6.11 33.82
CA LYS A 437 7.62 6.27 32.64
C LYS A 437 8.26 4.93 32.20
N HIS A 438 8.20 4.62 30.91
CA HIS A 438 9.00 3.56 30.28
C HIS A 438 9.74 4.02 29.02
N GLN A 439 10.96 3.49 28.82
CA GLN A 439 11.93 3.87 27.78
C GLN A 439 12.42 2.67 26.94
N THR A 440 12.98 2.93 25.74
CA THR A 440 12.81 2.00 24.61
C THR A 440 13.98 1.88 23.61
N THR A 441 14.07 2.73 22.58
CA THR A 441 14.97 2.67 21.38
C THR A 441 14.84 1.45 20.44
N SER A 442 15.49 1.51 19.27
CA SER A 442 15.65 0.47 18.23
C SER A 442 14.46 0.24 17.28
N GLU A 443 14.24 1.22 16.40
CA GLU A 443 13.34 1.27 15.25
C GLU A 443 13.78 0.37 14.07
N GLY A 444 12.94 0.16 13.03
CA GLY A 444 13.35 -0.45 11.76
C GLY A 444 12.19 -0.86 10.82
N LYS A 445 12.15 -0.30 9.58
CA LYS A 445 11.13 -0.50 8.50
C LYS A 445 11.84 -0.29 7.12
N ALA A 446 11.32 -0.52 5.91
CA ALA A 446 9.98 -0.81 5.37
C ALA A 446 10.07 -1.63 4.02
N LYS A 447 9.01 -1.66 3.19
CA LYS A 447 9.00 -2.12 1.75
C LYS A 447 8.92 -0.89 0.81
N ASN A 448 9.36 -1.01 -0.44
CA ASN A 448 9.18 0.01 -1.50
C ASN A 448 8.02 -0.34 -2.45
N VAL A 449 7.50 0.65 -3.20
CA VAL A 449 6.27 0.56 -4.00
C VAL A 449 6.46 1.23 -5.39
N SER A 450 5.56 0.94 -6.32
CA SER A 450 5.37 1.56 -7.65
C SER A 450 4.76 2.98 -7.57
N VAL A 451 4.59 3.64 -8.73
CA VAL A 451 4.26 5.07 -8.88
C VAL A 451 3.39 5.32 -10.14
N ASP A 452 2.61 6.41 -10.08
CA ASP A 452 1.66 7.00 -11.04
C ASP A 452 2.35 7.85 -12.14
N LYS A 453 1.66 8.32 -13.19
CA LYS A 453 2.15 9.34 -14.15
C LYS A 453 1.38 10.67 -14.09
N ASN A 454 0.23 10.71 -13.40
CA ASN A 454 -0.53 11.93 -13.10
C ASN A 454 -0.27 12.42 -11.68
N PHE A 455 1.00 12.66 -11.36
CA PHE A 455 1.41 13.16 -10.06
C PHE A 455 2.26 14.41 -10.23
N GLU A 456 2.28 15.27 -9.22
CA GLU A 456 3.22 16.39 -9.16
C GLU A 456 4.50 15.92 -8.44
N PRO A 457 5.64 15.79 -9.14
CA PRO A 457 6.85 15.25 -8.56
C PRO A 457 7.43 16.17 -7.48
N VAL A 458 7.91 15.55 -6.40
CA VAL A 458 8.56 16.29 -5.32
C VAL A 458 10.07 16.17 -5.44
N VAL A 459 10.75 17.31 -5.62
CA VAL A 459 12.21 17.41 -5.49
C VAL A 459 12.52 17.90 -4.08
N ASP A 460 13.16 17.06 -3.29
CA ASP A 460 13.54 17.36 -1.90
C ASP A 460 15.06 17.46 -1.76
N PHE A 461 15.53 18.04 -0.67
CA PHE A 461 16.95 18.25 -0.40
C PHE A 461 17.36 17.61 0.90
N SER A 462 18.54 16.97 0.92
CA SER A 462 19.11 16.41 2.16
C SER A 462 19.19 17.45 3.26
N LYS A 463 19.05 17.01 4.50
CA LYS A 463 19.07 17.90 5.69
C LYS A 463 20.45 18.51 5.93
N ASP A 464 21.50 17.84 5.45
CA ASP A 464 22.91 18.24 5.51
C ASP A 464 23.23 19.42 4.57
N ILE A 465 22.35 19.69 3.60
CA ILE A 465 22.39 20.89 2.78
C ILE A 465 21.67 22.01 3.56
N PRO A 466 22.36 23.11 3.92
CA PRO A 466 21.73 24.27 4.55
C PRO A 466 20.65 24.90 3.65
N LEU A 467 19.61 25.48 4.25
CA LEU A 467 18.52 26.12 3.50
C LEU A 467 19.02 27.20 2.53
N SER A 468 20.07 27.93 2.90
CA SER A 468 20.71 28.92 2.03
C SER A 468 21.24 28.33 0.72
N LEU A 469 21.79 27.12 0.73
CA LEU A 469 22.27 26.45 -0.48
C LEU A 469 21.13 25.76 -1.25
N LYS A 470 20.08 25.31 -0.56
CA LYS A 470 18.86 24.77 -1.22
C LYS A 470 18.22 25.83 -2.11
N ASN A 471 18.13 27.07 -1.61
CA ASN A 471 17.53 28.20 -2.31
C ASN A 471 18.34 28.67 -3.52
N LEU A 472 19.59 28.20 -3.70
CA LEU A 472 20.39 28.50 -4.89
C LEU A 472 20.06 27.59 -6.08
N VAL A 473 19.39 26.45 -5.85
CA VAL A 473 18.85 25.66 -6.95
C VAL A 473 17.58 26.33 -7.45
N THR A 474 17.62 26.79 -8.70
CA THR A 474 16.56 27.60 -9.28
C THR A 474 15.31 26.78 -9.56
N ASN A 475 14.17 27.46 -9.65
CA ASN A 475 12.93 26.85 -10.12
C ASN A 475 13.07 26.27 -11.54
N HIS A 476 13.87 26.90 -12.42
CA HIS A 476 14.15 26.38 -13.75
C HIS A 476 14.73 24.96 -13.72
N SER A 477 15.73 24.74 -12.86
CA SER A 477 16.32 23.42 -12.66
C SER A 477 15.32 22.43 -12.07
N LEU A 478 14.52 22.85 -11.09
CA LEU A 478 13.53 22.01 -10.44
C LEU A 478 12.41 21.59 -11.40
N ASP A 479 11.96 22.48 -12.28
CA ASP A 479 10.89 22.22 -13.26
C ASP A 479 11.35 21.24 -14.34
N ILE A 480 12.59 21.39 -14.84
CA ILE A 480 13.21 20.40 -15.74
C ILE A 480 13.23 19.03 -15.06
N MET A 481 13.70 18.97 -13.81
CA MET A 481 13.78 17.70 -13.07
C MET A 481 12.41 17.07 -12.84
N LYS A 482 11.39 17.86 -12.50
CA LYS A 482 10.00 17.40 -12.38
C LYS A 482 9.48 16.85 -13.71
N GLY A 483 9.75 17.50 -14.84
CA GLY A 483 9.39 16.98 -16.17
C GLY A 483 10.00 15.60 -16.43
N ILE A 484 11.29 15.42 -16.11
CA ILE A 484 11.99 14.14 -16.22
C ILE A 484 11.38 13.09 -15.28
N MET A 485 11.09 13.47 -14.03
CA MET A 485 10.46 12.59 -13.04
C MET A 485 9.06 12.12 -13.48
N LYS A 486 8.24 13.01 -14.05
CA LYS A 486 6.93 12.65 -14.64
C LYS A 486 7.10 11.61 -15.75
N SER A 487 8.05 11.83 -16.66
CA SER A 487 8.31 10.88 -17.75
C SER A 487 8.82 9.51 -17.27
N ALA A 488 9.43 9.47 -16.08
CA ALA A 488 10.01 8.27 -15.46
C ALA A 488 9.06 7.53 -14.50
N GLY A 489 7.90 8.10 -14.15
CA GLY A 489 7.07 7.57 -13.06
C GLY A 489 7.82 7.61 -11.73
N VAL A 490 8.36 8.77 -11.34
CA VAL A 490 9.12 8.96 -10.09
C VAL A 490 8.45 10.01 -9.21
N HIS A 491 7.72 9.58 -8.17
CA HIS A 491 7.00 10.45 -7.20
C HIS A 491 7.91 11.48 -6.52
N LYS A 492 9.13 11.06 -6.18
CA LYS A 492 10.05 11.86 -5.36
C LYS A 492 11.51 11.53 -5.65
N ILE A 493 12.34 12.56 -5.66
CA ILE A 493 13.80 12.45 -5.66
C ILE A 493 14.38 13.28 -4.52
N MET A 494 15.62 12.97 -4.14
CA MET A 494 16.36 13.72 -3.14
C MET A 494 17.71 14.17 -3.68
N ILE A 495 17.90 15.49 -3.74
CA ILE A 495 19.19 16.12 -3.99
C ILE A 495 20.05 16.00 -2.73
N THR A 496 21.20 15.36 -2.83
CA THR A 496 22.11 15.09 -1.69
C THR A 496 23.35 15.98 -1.66
N SER A 497 23.68 16.59 -2.78
CA SER A 497 24.65 17.68 -2.84
C SER A 497 24.28 18.67 -3.91
N THR A 498 24.64 19.92 -3.67
CA THR A 498 24.55 21.03 -4.61
C THR A 498 25.89 21.75 -4.57
N LEU A 499 25.92 23.07 -4.53
CA LEU A 499 27.12 23.84 -4.23
C LEU A 499 27.76 23.39 -2.90
N ARG A 500 29.08 23.28 -2.87
CA ARG A 500 29.92 22.92 -1.72
C ARG A 500 30.97 24.02 -1.53
N THR A 501 31.26 24.38 -0.29
CA THR A 501 32.48 25.14 0.01
C THR A 501 33.72 24.25 -0.14
N ALA A 502 34.90 24.86 -0.23
CA ALA A 502 36.16 24.13 -0.30
C ALA A 502 36.33 23.17 0.90
N GLU A 503 35.93 23.59 2.09
CA GLU A 503 35.98 22.79 3.32
C GLU A 503 35.14 21.52 3.20
N LYS A 504 33.91 21.65 2.69
CA LYS A 504 33.02 20.50 2.49
C LYS A 504 33.54 19.56 1.39
N GLN A 505 34.13 20.10 0.33
CA GLN A 505 34.75 19.29 -0.71
C GLN A 505 35.95 18.52 -0.17
N VAL A 506 36.77 19.17 0.68
CA VAL A 506 37.93 18.54 1.32
C VAL A 506 37.55 17.49 2.34
N ASP A 507 36.53 17.73 3.16
CA ASP A 507 36.03 16.74 4.10
C ASP A 507 35.66 15.44 3.37
N ALA A 508 35.00 15.53 2.21
CA ALA A 508 34.67 14.37 1.40
C ALA A 508 35.91 13.65 0.86
N MET A 509 36.90 14.40 0.34
CA MET A 509 38.14 13.84 -0.19
C MET A 509 38.97 13.15 0.91
N TYR A 510 39.11 13.79 2.07
CA TYR A 510 39.85 13.26 3.21
C TYR A 510 39.22 11.98 3.76
N MET A 511 37.89 11.94 3.86
CA MET A 511 37.18 10.73 4.28
C MET A 511 37.36 9.58 3.27
N ASN A 512 37.37 9.87 1.96
CA ASN A 512 37.67 8.83 0.97
C ASN A 512 39.10 8.30 1.09
N MET A 513 40.08 9.17 1.36
CA MET A 513 41.46 8.74 1.62
C MET A 513 41.55 7.80 2.83
N LYS A 514 40.87 8.13 3.93
CA LYS A 514 40.79 7.26 5.12
C LYS A 514 40.15 5.91 4.82
N ASN A 515 39.06 5.91 4.06
CA ASN A 515 38.22 4.72 3.88
C ASN A 515 38.70 3.80 2.75
N LYS A 516 39.29 4.36 1.70
CA LYS A 516 39.68 3.63 0.48
C LYS A 516 41.19 3.58 0.26
N GLY A 517 41.95 4.30 1.08
CA GLY A 517 43.39 4.43 0.96
C GLY A 517 43.79 5.55 0.01
N ILE A 518 44.95 6.13 0.29
CA ILE A 518 45.51 7.28 -0.43
C ILE A 518 45.79 6.93 -1.89
N GLN A 519 46.44 5.79 -2.15
CA GLN A 519 46.79 5.37 -3.51
C GLN A 519 45.55 5.24 -4.40
N SER A 520 44.48 4.63 -3.88
CA SER A 520 43.21 4.54 -4.59
C SER A 520 42.63 5.91 -4.96
N GLN A 521 42.84 6.94 -4.14
CA GLN A 521 42.38 8.30 -4.47
C GLN A 521 43.26 8.98 -5.50
N LEU A 522 44.57 8.73 -5.48
CA LEU A 522 45.49 9.20 -6.53
C LEU A 522 45.15 8.58 -7.89
N ASP A 523 44.80 7.30 -7.92
CA ASP A 523 44.42 6.60 -9.16
C ASP A 523 43.05 7.08 -9.67
N TYR A 524 42.14 7.47 -8.76
CA TYR A 524 40.76 7.86 -9.09
C TYR A 524 40.63 9.33 -9.54
N TYR A 525 41.26 10.27 -8.84
CA TYR A 525 41.04 11.69 -9.10
C TYR A 525 41.76 12.17 -10.37
N ALA A 526 41.17 13.17 -11.04
CA ALA A 526 41.82 13.94 -12.09
C ALA A 526 42.96 14.80 -11.52
N ALA A 527 43.76 15.43 -12.41
CA ALA A 527 44.99 16.15 -12.03
C ALA A 527 44.81 17.10 -10.83
N ALA A 528 43.80 17.98 -10.87
CA ALA A 528 43.52 18.92 -9.77
C ALA A 528 43.19 18.22 -8.44
N GLY A 529 42.43 17.11 -8.48
CA GLY A 529 42.12 16.34 -7.28
C GLY A 529 43.33 15.55 -6.75
N ARG A 530 44.21 15.06 -7.63
CA ARG A 530 45.49 14.43 -7.22
C ARG A 530 46.40 15.40 -6.51
N GLU A 531 46.48 16.65 -6.96
CA GLU A 531 47.26 17.69 -6.28
C GLU A 531 46.75 17.98 -4.87
N VAL A 532 45.44 17.93 -4.65
CA VAL A 532 44.84 18.06 -3.30
C VAL A 532 45.19 16.85 -2.43
N VAL A 533 45.15 15.63 -2.98
CA VAL A 533 45.58 14.41 -2.25
C VAL A 533 47.08 14.45 -1.95
N GLN A 534 47.92 14.96 -2.86
CA GLN A 534 49.35 15.15 -2.64
C GLN A 534 49.62 16.19 -1.55
N ALA A 535 48.86 17.29 -1.51
CA ALA A 535 48.93 18.26 -0.41
C ALA A 535 48.60 17.60 0.94
N ALA A 536 47.66 16.66 0.96
CA ALA A 536 47.35 15.90 2.15
C ALA A 536 48.51 14.98 2.59
N ILE A 537 49.11 14.24 1.64
CA ILE A 537 50.27 13.36 1.88
C ILE A 537 51.45 14.14 2.45
N ALA A 538 51.75 15.32 1.87
CA ALA A 538 52.88 16.15 2.27
C ALA A 538 52.82 16.60 3.76
N VAL A 539 51.61 16.68 4.34
CA VAL A 539 51.43 17.07 5.75
C VAL A 539 51.40 15.87 6.68
N GLY A 540 50.63 14.84 6.34
CA GLY A 540 50.42 13.69 7.23
C GLY A 540 49.50 12.59 6.70
N GLY A 541 48.99 12.71 5.48
CA GLY A 541 48.11 11.72 4.86
C GLY A 541 46.84 11.49 5.70
N ILE A 542 46.68 10.27 6.21
CA ILE A 542 45.53 9.86 7.04
C ILE A 542 45.85 9.77 8.53
N ASP A 543 46.99 10.29 8.97
CA ASP A 543 47.37 10.36 10.39
C ASP A 543 46.33 11.19 11.16
N LYS A 544 45.68 10.53 12.12
CA LYS A 544 44.62 11.12 12.94
C LYS A 544 45.13 12.30 13.77
N SER A 545 46.40 12.28 14.18
CA SER A 545 46.99 13.38 14.97
C SER A 545 47.16 14.67 14.15
N LYS A 546 47.22 14.54 12.81
CA LYS A 546 47.45 15.65 11.87
C LYS A 546 46.21 16.03 11.06
N GLU A 547 45.04 15.46 11.37
CA GLU A 547 43.82 15.59 10.56
C GLU A 547 43.47 17.06 10.24
N ASN A 548 43.50 17.95 11.22
CA ASN A 548 43.17 19.37 11.02
C ASN A 548 44.18 20.09 10.10
N GLN A 549 45.48 19.80 10.25
CA GLN A 549 46.54 20.38 9.42
C GLN A 549 46.44 19.88 7.98
N VAL A 550 46.15 18.57 7.83
CA VAL A 550 45.94 17.95 6.52
C VAL A 550 44.72 18.58 5.82
N LYS A 551 43.57 18.68 6.48
CA LYS A 551 42.38 19.29 5.89
C LYS A 551 42.60 20.75 5.53
N LYS A 552 43.31 21.53 6.35
CA LYS A 552 43.67 22.91 6.03
C LYS A 552 44.50 23.00 4.75
N ALA A 553 45.58 22.23 4.64
CA ALA A 553 46.42 22.22 3.44
C ALA A 553 45.66 21.78 2.18
N MET A 554 44.72 20.85 2.31
CA MET A 554 43.83 20.47 1.22
C MET A 554 42.89 21.61 0.82
N VAL A 555 42.32 22.36 1.76
CA VAL A 555 41.43 23.51 1.48
C VAL A 555 42.20 24.63 0.78
N ASP A 556 43.40 24.95 1.27
CA ASP A 556 44.27 25.96 0.66
C ASP A 556 44.61 25.56 -0.79
N LYS A 557 44.88 24.28 -1.04
CA LYS A 557 45.12 23.77 -2.40
C LYS A 557 43.88 23.87 -3.28
N VAL A 558 42.68 23.52 -2.78
CA VAL A 558 41.41 23.68 -3.53
C VAL A 558 41.19 25.14 -3.92
N ASN A 559 41.36 26.07 -2.98
CA ASN A 559 41.18 27.50 -3.22
C ASN A 559 42.21 28.05 -4.22
N SER A 560 43.47 27.62 -4.13
CA SER A 560 44.51 27.99 -5.11
C SER A 560 44.15 27.51 -6.52
N LEU A 561 43.74 26.25 -6.66
CA LEU A 561 43.38 25.67 -7.96
C LEU A 561 42.16 26.39 -8.57
N GLN A 562 41.17 26.76 -7.76
CA GLN A 562 40.02 27.53 -8.23
C GLN A 562 40.39 28.92 -8.75
N LYS A 563 41.35 29.62 -8.11
CA LYS A 563 41.86 30.92 -8.62
C LYS A 563 42.49 30.80 -10.00
N ASP A 564 43.13 29.67 -10.27
CA ASP A 564 43.74 29.37 -11.58
C ASP A 564 42.71 28.82 -12.59
N GLY A 565 41.40 28.84 -12.27
CA GLY A 565 40.33 28.30 -13.10
C GLY A 565 40.25 26.77 -13.12
N ARG A 566 41.05 26.08 -12.31
CA ARG A 566 41.13 24.61 -12.25
C ARG A 566 40.18 24.08 -11.18
N LEU A 567 38.99 23.67 -11.60
CA LEU A 567 37.94 23.19 -10.70
C LEU A 567 38.21 21.76 -10.20
N VAL A 568 38.49 21.60 -8.90
CA VAL A 568 38.68 20.29 -8.23
C VAL A 568 37.39 19.45 -8.22
N SER A 569 36.23 20.10 -8.19
CA SER A 569 34.92 19.47 -8.35
C SER A 569 33.94 20.49 -8.93
N LYS A 570 32.98 20.02 -9.74
CA LYS A 570 31.90 20.88 -10.27
C LYS A 570 30.92 21.38 -9.20
N HIS A 571 30.92 20.76 -8.03
CA HIS A 571 30.18 21.26 -6.87
C HIS A 571 30.93 22.34 -6.11
N CYS A 572 32.25 22.47 -6.32
CA CYS A 572 33.09 23.43 -5.63
C CYS A 572 33.45 24.52 -6.63
N VAL A 573 32.57 25.50 -6.77
CA VAL A 573 32.68 26.64 -7.71
C VAL A 573 32.25 27.93 -7.02
N SER A 574 32.45 29.09 -7.66
CA SER A 574 31.92 30.36 -7.12
C SER A 574 30.40 30.40 -7.19
N LEU A 575 29.77 31.21 -6.34
CA LEU A 575 28.31 31.44 -6.39
C LEU A 575 27.86 31.95 -7.76
N GLU A 576 28.67 32.82 -8.39
CA GLU A 576 28.41 33.34 -9.74
C GLU A 576 28.44 32.22 -10.79
N SER A 577 29.46 31.35 -10.76
CA SER A 577 29.53 30.20 -11.66
C SER A 577 28.35 29.23 -11.45
N TYR A 578 27.94 29.04 -10.19
CA TYR A 578 26.81 28.20 -9.84
C TYR A 578 25.47 28.78 -10.29
N ALA A 579 25.33 30.11 -10.25
CA ALA A 579 24.14 30.81 -10.72
C ALA A 579 23.96 30.70 -12.25
N GLN A 580 25.04 30.54 -13.02
CA GLN A 580 24.98 30.26 -14.46
C GLN A 580 24.73 28.78 -14.77
N ARG A 581 25.08 27.89 -13.84
CA ARG A 581 24.95 26.44 -14.00
C ARG A 581 24.77 25.76 -12.65
N ASN A 582 23.53 25.36 -12.35
CA ASN A 582 23.25 24.57 -11.15
C ASN A 582 23.83 23.16 -11.33
N VAL A 583 24.62 22.73 -10.34
CA VAL A 583 25.23 21.39 -10.27
C VAL A 583 24.75 20.68 -9.02
N PHE A 584 24.11 19.53 -9.16
CA PHE A 584 23.60 18.78 -8.04
C PHE A 584 23.60 17.27 -8.28
N ASP A 585 23.70 16.52 -7.19
CA ASP A 585 23.67 15.05 -7.20
C ASP A 585 22.34 14.56 -6.62
N ILE A 586 21.71 13.61 -7.30
CA ILE A 586 20.51 12.93 -6.80
C ILE A 586 20.90 11.53 -6.35
N SER A 587 20.53 11.15 -5.13
CA SER A 587 20.92 9.85 -4.57
C SER A 587 20.15 8.69 -5.21
N LYS A 588 20.86 7.75 -5.83
CA LYS A 588 20.24 6.52 -6.34
C LYS A 588 19.65 5.64 -5.24
N LYS A 589 20.27 5.62 -4.06
CA LYS A 589 19.83 4.76 -2.95
C LYS A 589 18.49 5.18 -2.35
N LEU A 590 18.14 6.47 -2.47
CA LEU A 590 16.89 7.03 -1.94
C LEU A 590 15.75 6.97 -2.95
N LEU A 591 16.03 6.53 -4.18
CA LEU A 591 15.04 6.14 -5.17
C LEU A 591 14.68 4.65 -5.01
N PRO A 592 13.39 4.26 -5.10
CA PRO A 592 12.98 2.85 -5.14
C PRO A 592 13.77 2.08 -6.20
N ALA A 593 14.31 0.90 -5.86
CA ALA A 593 15.16 0.11 -6.75
C ALA A 593 14.51 -0.16 -8.13
N ALA A 594 13.20 -0.38 -8.14
CA ALA A 594 12.40 -0.57 -9.35
C ALA A 594 12.35 0.66 -10.28
N LEU A 595 12.56 1.87 -9.75
CA LEU A 595 12.45 3.13 -10.49
C LEU A 595 13.80 3.75 -10.83
N GLN A 596 14.90 3.29 -10.23
CA GLN A 596 16.23 3.85 -10.48
C GLN A 596 16.64 3.75 -11.96
N ARG A 597 16.39 2.61 -12.61
CA ARG A 597 16.69 2.40 -14.04
C ARG A 597 15.75 3.19 -14.96
N ALA A 598 14.48 3.35 -14.57
CA ALA A 598 13.52 4.16 -15.31
C ALA A 598 13.89 5.64 -15.26
N PHE A 599 14.28 6.13 -14.08
CA PHE A 599 14.78 7.50 -13.89
C PHE A 599 16.06 7.75 -14.68
N ASP A 600 17.04 6.84 -14.60
CA ASP A 600 18.29 6.88 -15.37
C ASP A 600 18.05 6.97 -16.88
N LYS A 601 17.11 6.16 -17.40
CA LYS A 601 16.74 6.18 -18.82
C LYS A 601 16.10 7.50 -19.23
N ALA A 602 15.20 8.04 -18.41
CA ALA A 602 14.51 9.29 -18.68
C ALA A 602 15.45 10.50 -18.67
N ILE A 603 16.32 10.61 -17.66
CA ILE A 603 17.28 11.72 -17.55
C ILE A 603 18.36 11.64 -18.63
N THR A 604 18.82 10.43 -18.98
CA THR A 604 19.74 10.21 -20.11
C THR A 604 19.13 10.67 -21.42
N LYS A 605 17.85 10.34 -21.65
CA LYS A 605 17.13 10.78 -22.84
C LYS A 605 17.00 12.31 -22.89
N TYR A 606 16.57 12.93 -21.81
CA TYR A 606 16.43 14.40 -21.76
C TYR A 606 17.75 15.12 -22.03
N ALA A 607 18.86 14.66 -21.42
CA ALA A 607 20.18 15.26 -21.60
C ALA A 607 20.71 15.09 -23.05
N LYS A 608 20.45 13.93 -23.68
CA LYS A 608 20.79 13.70 -25.10
C LYS A 608 19.97 14.59 -26.03
N ASP A 609 18.70 14.79 -25.73
CA ASP A 609 17.79 15.62 -26.52
C ASP A 609 18.07 17.14 -26.30
N ASN A 610 18.75 17.51 -25.20
CA ASN A 610 19.03 18.91 -24.82
C ASN A 610 20.50 19.16 -24.38
N PRO A 611 21.50 18.87 -25.24
CA PRO A 611 22.91 18.85 -24.84
C PRO A 611 23.50 20.22 -24.47
N SER A 612 22.89 21.31 -24.95
CA SER A 612 23.26 22.69 -24.57
C SER A 612 22.70 23.11 -23.21
N LYS A 613 21.61 22.47 -22.75
CA LYS A 613 20.88 22.84 -21.53
C LYS A 613 21.25 21.96 -20.33
N MET A 614 21.55 20.69 -20.56
CA MET A 614 21.79 19.74 -19.48
C MET A 614 22.94 18.78 -19.77
N LYS A 615 23.79 18.54 -18.77
CA LYS A 615 24.73 17.42 -18.74
C LYS A 615 24.35 16.46 -17.63
N TYR A 616 24.55 15.17 -17.87
CA TYR A 616 24.18 14.11 -16.97
C TYR A 616 25.23 13.00 -16.99
N ILE A 617 25.61 12.50 -15.81
CA ILE A 617 26.49 11.32 -15.67
C ILE A 617 25.71 10.24 -14.93
N SER A 618 25.56 9.08 -15.58
CA SER A 618 24.84 7.94 -15.02
C SER A 618 25.67 7.15 -14.01
N PRO A 619 25.12 6.83 -12.82
CA PRO A 619 25.72 5.91 -11.85
C PRO A 619 25.62 4.44 -12.25
N PHE A 620 25.02 4.14 -13.41
CA PHE A 620 24.88 2.80 -13.96
C PHE A 620 25.78 2.54 -15.16
N GLU A 621 26.05 3.58 -15.97
CA GLU A 621 26.96 3.48 -17.12
C GLU A 621 28.42 3.73 -16.72
N ASN A 622 28.67 4.55 -15.70
CA ASN A 622 30.01 4.85 -15.21
C ASN A 622 30.31 4.07 -13.92
N ARG A 623 31.12 3.01 -14.04
CA ARG A 623 31.59 2.21 -12.89
C ARG A 623 32.40 3.13 -11.94
N GLY A 624 31.79 3.52 -10.83
CA GLY A 624 32.41 4.36 -9.81
C GLY A 624 31.52 5.50 -9.34
N GLU A 625 30.53 5.90 -10.14
CA GLU A 625 29.69 7.05 -9.82
C GLU A 625 28.56 6.65 -8.82
N PRO A 626 28.50 7.28 -7.63
CA PRO A 626 27.59 6.84 -6.57
C PRO A 626 26.16 7.39 -6.72
N ALA A 627 25.98 8.43 -7.53
CA ALA A 627 24.75 9.21 -7.64
C ALA A 627 24.47 9.65 -9.08
N PHE A 628 23.26 10.15 -9.32
CA PHE A 628 22.90 10.80 -10.57
C PHE A 628 23.50 12.22 -10.56
N HIS A 629 24.59 12.46 -11.30
CA HIS A 629 25.23 13.79 -11.36
C HIS A 629 24.60 14.63 -12.46
N VAL A 630 24.05 15.79 -12.08
CA VAL A 630 23.25 16.65 -12.96
C VAL A 630 23.84 18.05 -13.01
N GLU A 631 23.98 18.59 -14.22
CA GLU A 631 24.32 19.98 -14.47
C GLU A 631 23.24 20.59 -15.37
N ILE A 632 22.63 21.69 -14.94
CA ILE A 632 21.61 22.42 -15.70
C ILE A 632 22.07 23.86 -15.89
N VAL A 633 22.12 24.30 -17.15
CA VAL A 633 22.41 25.70 -17.51
C VAL A 633 21.18 26.55 -17.16
N GLN A 634 21.42 27.72 -16.56
CA GLN A 634 20.37 28.62 -16.05
C GLN A 634 19.92 29.65 -17.09
#